data_AF-A0A7C8EM70-F1
#
_entry.id   AF-A0A7C8EM70-F1
#
_cell.length_a   1.000
_cell.length_b   1.000
_cell.length_c   1.000
_cell.angle_alpha   90.00
_cell.angle_beta   90.00
_cell.angle_gamma   90.00
#
_symmetry.space_group_name_H-M   'P 1'
#
loop_
_entity.id
_entity.type
_entity.pdbx_description
1 polymer ?
#
loop_
_entity_poly.entity_id
_entity_poly.type
_entity_poly.pdbx_seq_one_letter_code
_entity_poly.pdbx_strand_id
1 'polypeptide(L)'
;WKPPESEDAWAECLSAYLDGELSPEERQGLERRLELEPARAVQLRGLKAMSEALRLWHIEAPEADPAFVGQCERVLADREQVLTAQTERCRPFFSRFRWQAQAALFLLGALTGITGTLLCVWARGGQPAQHPAAFSRVLVQPVIVMSAVSPQQAQGLFREVAAEDLKRAMLDNLHAARWDAALETYETLRTEYGDTAAAREMGLDPTLRRLKKGRVPLGRT
;
A
#
# COMPACT_ATOMS: atom_id res chain seq x y z
N TRP A 1 22.75 -5.72 17.51
CA TRP A 1 22.32 -4.70 16.56
C TRP A 1 23.26 -4.71 15.36
N LYS A 2 22.72 -4.84 14.14
CA LYS A 2 23.51 -4.84 12.89
C LYS A 2 23.36 -3.45 12.25
N PRO A 3 24.45 -2.74 11.95
CA PRO A 3 24.34 -1.43 11.31
C PRO A 3 23.72 -1.58 9.91
N PRO A 4 22.88 -0.63 9.49
CA PRO A 4 22.34 -0.61 8.14
C PRO A 4 23.45 -0.53 7.08
N GLU A 5 23.27 -1.25 5.98
CA GLU A 5 24.28 -1.36 4.90
C GLU A 5 24.10 -0.29 3.80
N SER A 6 22.91 0.31 3.69
CA SER A 6 22.56 1.32 2.70
C SER A 6 22.11 2.63 3.33
N GLU A 7 22.21 3.73 2.58
CA GLU A 7 21.69 5.05 2.99
C GLU A 7 20.18 5.02 3.29
N ASP A 8 19.41 4.29 2.49
CA ASP A 8 17.96 4.16 2.68
C ASP A 8 17.63 3.43 3.99
N ALA A 9 18.34 2.33 4.28
CA ALA A 9 18.15 1.60 5.53
C ALA A 9 18.63 2.40 6.75
N TRP A 10 19.60 3.29 6.57
CA TRP A 10 19.96 4.28 7.59
C TRP A 10 18.85 5.29 7.81
N ALA A 11 18.24 5.84 6.75
CA ALA A 11 17.13 6.78 6.86
C ALA A 11 15.92 6.15 7.57
N GLU A 12 15.56 4.92 7.20
CA GLU A 12 14.50 4.15 7.83
C GLU A 12 14.78 3.90 9.32
N CYS A 13 15.99 3.44 9.67
CA CYS A 13 16.38 3.19 11.05
C CYS A 13 16.36 4.46 11.92
N LEU A 14 16.81 5.60 11.36
CA LEU A 14 16.74 6.89 12.06
C LEU A 14 15.29 7.39 12.22
N SER A 15 14.40 7.13 11.25
CA SER A 15 12.97 7.43 11.39
C SER A 15 12.34 6.59 12.50
N ALA A 16 12.53 5.27 12.47
CA ALA A 16 12.03 4.37 13.51
C ALA A 16 12.54 4.74 14.92
N TYR A 17 13.77 5.25 15.02
CA TYR A 17 14.30 5.77 16.29
C TYR A 17 13.52 7.01 16.79
N LEU A 18 13.11 7.91 15.89
CA LEU A 18 12.34 9.11 16.25
C LEU A 18 10.91 8.79 16.63
N ASP A 19 10.29 7.85 15.93
CA ASP A 19 8.92 7.39 16.19
C ASP A 19 8.84 6.49 17.43
N GLY A 20 10.00 6.04 17.96
CA GLY A 20 10.08 5.20 19.16
C GLY A 20 9.76 3.74 18.88
N GLU A 21 9.86 3.30 17.63
CA GLU A 21 9.53 1.95 17.18
C GLU A 21 10.68 0.95 17.37
N LEU A 22 11.90 1.42 17.67
CA LEU A 22 13.04 0.55 17.93
C LEU A 22 12.95 -0.13 19.31
N SER A 23 13.32 -1.41 19.38
CA SER A 23 13.50 -2.09 20.66
C SER A 23 14.61 -1.46 21.51
N PRO A 24 14.61 -1.63 22.84
CA PRO A 24 15.64 -1.05 23.71
C PRO A 24 17.07 -1.44 23.31
N GLU A 25 17.29 -2.69 22.88
CA GLU A 25 18.58 -3.19 22.44
C GLU A 25 19.04 -2.55 21.13
N GLU A 26 18.12 -2.35 20.18
CA GLU A 26 18.41 -1.69 18.91
C GLU A 26 18.68 -0.20 19.10
N ARG A 27 17.89 0.44 19.96
CA ARG A 27 18.07 1.84 20.35
C ARG A 27 19.47 2.07 20.93
N GLN A 28 19.89 1.25 21.89
CA GLN A 28 21.21 1.35 22.50
C GLN A 28 22.34 1.01 21.50
N GLY A 29 22.07 0.11 20.55
CA GLY A 29 23.00 -0.20 19.46
C GLY A 29 23.23 1.00 18.54
N LEU A 30 22.13 1.64 18.12
CA LEU A 30 22.15 2.82 17.27
C LEU A 30 22.80 4.02 17.97
N GLU A 31 22.48 4.28 19.25
CA GLU A 31 23.07 5.39 20.02
C GLU A 31 24.60 5.26 20.11
N ARG A 32 25.12 4.07 20.42
CA ARG A 32 26.57 3.80 20.39
C ARG A 32 27.18 4.01 19.01
N ARG A 33 26.44 3.75 17.94
CA ARG A 33 26.95 3.94 16.58
C ARG A 33 26.93 5.41 16.16
N LEU A 34 25.93 6.18 16.60
CA LEU A 34 25.85 7.63 16.37
C LEU A 34 27.01 8.39 17.03
N GLU A 35 27.54 7.90 18.15
CA GLU A 35 28.76 8.44 18.76
C GLU A 35 29.99 8.27 17.87
N LEU A 36 30.06 7.18 17.10
CA LEU A 36 31.17 6.86 16.21
C LEU A 36 31.03 7.49 14.81
N GLU A 37 29.80 7.81 14.39
CA GLU A 37 29.50 8.33 13.05
C GLU A 37 28.84 9.72 13.11
N PRO A 38 29.62 10.82 13.18
CA PRO A 38 29.08 12.17 13.33
C PRO A 38 28.20 12.61 12.15
N ALA A 39 28.42 12.06 10.96
CA ALA A 39 27.57 12.31 9.79
C ALA A 39 26.11 11.84 10.04
N ARG A 40 25.93 10.68 10.67
CA ARG A 40 24.60 10.15 11.03
C ARG A 40 23.95 10.96 12.13
N ALA A 41 24.74 11.46 13.09
CA ALA A 41 24.24 12.37 14.11
C ALA A 41 23.74 13.70 13.51
N VAL A 42 24.37 14.21 12.46
CA VAL A 42 23.86 15.38 11.69
C VAL A 42 22.55 15.05 11.00
N GLN A 43 22.45 13.90 10.33
CA GLN A 43 21.22 13.44 9.67
C GLN A 43 20.05 13.33 10.67
N LEU A 44 20.30 12.71 11.83
CA LEU A 44 19.30 12.60 12.90
C LEU A 44 18.85 13.97 13.41
N ARG A 45 19.77 14.93 13.56
CA ARG A 45 19.41 16.31 13.94
C ARG A 45 18.52 16.98 12.89
N GLY A 46 18.79 16.75 11.61
CA GLY A 46 17.95 17.24 10.51
C GLY A 46 16.52 16.67 10.57
N LEU A 47 16.39 15.37 10.76
CA LEU A 47 15.09 14.71 10.91
C LEU A 47 14.33 15.21 12.15
N LYS A 48 15.02 15.41 13.29
CA LYS A 48 14.41 16.01 14.50
C LYS A 48 13.90 17.42 14.24
N ALA A 49 14.69 18.27 13.59
CA ALA A 49 14.29 19.63 13.27
C ALA A 49 13.07 19.66 12.35
N MET A 50 13.01 18.76 11.36
CA MET A 50 11.87 18.64 10.47
C MET A 50 10.62 18.12 11.20
N SER A 51 10.75 17.12 12.06
CA SER A 51 9.65 16.60 12.88
C SER A 51 9.07 17.68 13.80
N GLU A 52 9.92 18.48 14.45
CA GLU A 52 9.48 19.61 15.28
C GLU A 52 8.82 20.72 14.44
N ALA A 53 9.35 21.02 13.25
CA ALA A 53 8.71 21.97 12.34
C ALA A 53 7.31 21.50 11.90
N LEU A 54 7.15 20.20 11.61
CA LEU A 54 5.86 19.60 11.27
C LEU A 54 4.90 19.59 12.46
N ARG A 55 5.39 19.37 13.69
CA ARG A 55 4.56 19.46 14.91
C ARG A 55 4.05 20.87 15.17
N LEU A 56 4.88 21.88 14.89
CA LEU A 56 4.50 23.28 14.99
C LEU A 56 3.55 23.71 13.87
N TRP A 57 3.49 22.94 12.79
CA TRP A 57 2.52 23.17 11.72
C TRP A 57 1.13 22.77 12.21
N HIS A 58 0.50 23.70 12.90
CA HIS A 58 -0.90 23.60 13.26
C HIS A 58 -1.73 23.82 11.99
N ILE A 59 -2.10 22.72 11.33
CA ILE A 59 -3.15 22.75 10.34
C ILE A 59 -4.45 22.89 11.15
N GLU A 60 -5.09 24.06 11.08
CA GLU A 60 -6.46 24.18 11.55
C GLU A 60 -7.27 23.10 10.85
N ALA A 61 -7.76 22.12 11.62
CA ALA A 61 -8.61 21.09 11.07
C ALA A 61 -9.77 21.82 10.38
N PRO A 62 -10.00 21.63 9.08
CA PRO A 62 -11.16 22.22 8.43
C PRO A 62 -12.38 21.80 9.23
N GLU A 63 -13.30 22.73 9.48
CA GLU A 63 -14.58 22.38 10.12
C GLU A 63 -15.15 21.18 9.38
N ALA A 64 -15.33 20.08 10.09
CA ALA A 64 -15.77 18.84 9.49
C ALA A 64 -17.15 19.09 8.88
N ASP A 65 -17.28 18.92 7.56
CA ASP A 65 -18.56 19.02 6.87
C ASP A 65 -19.56 18.08 7.57
N PRO A 66 -20.67 18.60 8.15
CA PRO A 66 -21.65 17.78 8.84
C PRO A 66 -22.20 16.65 7.96
N ALA A 67 -22.26 16.86 6.64
CA ALA A 67 -22.68 15.84 5.70
C ALA A 67 -21.67 14.68 5.62
N PHE A 68 -20.37 14.99 5.60
CA PHE A 68 -19.30 14.00 5.62
C PHE A 68 -19.27 13.23 6.94
N VAL A 69 -19.37 13.92 8.08
CA VAL A 69 -19.45 13.27 9.41
C VAL A 69 -20.63 12.31 9.47
N GLY A 70 -21.82 12.76 9.05
CA GLY A 70 -23.01 11.90 8.99
C GLY A 70 -22.90 10.75 7.98
N GLN A 71 -22.07 10.86 6.94
CA GLN A 71 -21.78 9.75 6.04
C GLN A 71 -20.84 8.73 6.70
N CYS A 72 -19.76 9.19 7.34
CA CYS A 72 -18.83 8.33 8.08
C CYS A 72 -19.54 7.57 9.21
N GLU A 73 -20.37 8.24 10.00
CA GLU A 73 -21.16 7.61 11.06
C GLU A 73 -22.09 6.53 10.52
N ARG A 74 -22.77 6.78 9.39
CA ARG A 74 -23.61 5.77 8.74
C ARG A 74 -22.81 4.56 8.27
N VAL A 75 -21.63 4.76 7.66
CA VAL A 75 -20.76 3.65 7.20
C VAL A 75 -20.22 2.85 8.38
N LEU A 76 -19.86 3.50 9.48
CA LEU A 76 -19.41 2.84 10.70
C LEU A 76 -20.54 2.04 11.37
N ALA A 77 -21.74 2.63 11.48
CA ALA A 77 -22.91 1.95 12.03
C ALA A 77 -23.32 0.72 11.18
N ASP A 78 -23.30 0.85 9.85
CA ASP A 78 -23.59 -0.28 8.94
C ASP A 78 -22.55 -1.40 9.10
N ARG A 79 -21.26 -1.07 9.24
CA ARG A 79 -20.20 -2.06 9.51
C ARG A 79 -20.37 -2.76 10.84
N GLU A 80 -20.72 -2.04 11.90
CA GLU A 80 -20.95 -2.61 13.22
C GLU A 80 -22.16 -3.58 13.21
N GLN A 81 -23.22 -3.23 12.47
CA GLN A 81 -24.37 -4.11 12.24
C GLN A 81 -24.02 -5.35 11.43
N VAL A 82 -23.16 -5.23 10.41
CA VAL A 82 -22.69 -6.39 9.64
C VAL A 82 -21.82 -7.31 10.50
N LEU A 83 -20.93 -6.76 11.32
CA LEU A 83 -20.06 -7.55 12.21
C LEU A 83 -20.87 -8.27 13.29
N THR A 84 -21.87 -7.61 13.89
CA THR A 84 -22.77 -8.21 14.88
C THR A 84 -23.70 -9.25 14.26
N ALA A 85 -24.24 -9.01 13.06
CA ALA A 85 -25.05 -10.00 12.34
C ALA A 85 -24.24 -11.24 11.90
N GLN A 86 -22.94 -11.08 11.58
CA GLN A 86 -22.05 -12.20 11.28
C GLN A 86 -21.68 -13.01 12.52
N THR A 87 -21.43 -12.36 13.67
CA THR A 87 -21.14 -13.09 14.91
C THR A 87 -22.35 -13.87 15.43
N GLU A 88 -23.57 -13.39 15.20
CA GLU A 88 -24.79 -14.13 15.58
C GLU A 88 -25.12 -15.29 14.63
N ARG A 89 -24.92 -15.14 13.31
CA ARG A 89 -25.13 -16.25 12.36
C ARG A 89 -24.16 -17.41 12.51
N CYS A 90 -22.98 -17.18 13.10
CA CYS A 90 -22.02 -18.24 13.41
C CYS A 90 -22.27 -18.94 14.76
N ARG A 91 -23.39 -18.66 15.46
CA ARG A 91 -23.55 -19.06 16.87
C ARG A 91 -24.75 -19.95 17.27
N PRO A 92 -25.23 -20.89 16.43
CA PRO A 92 -25.86 -22.07 17.04
C PRO A 92 -25.60 -23.37 16.27
N PHE A 93 -24.60 -24.16 16.69
CA PHE A 93 -24.70 -25.64 16.60
C PHE A 93 -23.62 -26.42 17.37
N PHE A 94 -22.48 -25.81 17.72
CA PHE A 94 -21.28 -26.58 18.09
C PHE A 94 -20.73 -26.36 19.51
N SER A 95 -21.53 -25.93 20.50
CA SER A 95 -20.98 -25.53 21.82
C SER A 95 -20.85 -26.64 22.87
N ARG A 96 -21.35 -27.87 22.65
CA ARG A 96 -21.18 -28.97 23.62
C ARG A 96 -20.49 -30.23 23.07
N PHE A 97 -20.46 -30.44 21.76
CA PHE A 97 -19.93 -31.68 21.17
C PHE A 97 -18.45 -31.59 20.73
N ARG A 98 -17.79 -30.42 20.81
CA ARG A 98 -16.47 -30.20 20.19
C ARG A 98 -15.25 -30.46 21.06
N TRP A 99 -15.31 -30.37 22.39
CA TRP A 99 -14.09 -30.54 23.19
C TRP A 99 -13.53 -31.96 23.11
N GLN A 100 -14.41 -32.98 23.10
CA GLN A 100 -13.99 -34.37 22.94
C GLN A 100 -13.45 -34.65 21.54
N ALA A 101 -14.09 -34.12 20.48
CA ALA A 101 -13.63 -34.29 19.11
C ALA A 101 -12.30 -33.53 18.83
N GLN A 102 -12.13 -32.33 19.40
CA GLN A 102 -10.88 -31.58 19.30
C GLN A 102 -9.76 -32.24 20.09
N ALA A 103 -10.04 -32.76 21.28
CA ALA A 103 -9.07 -33.55 22.05
C ALA A 103 -8.66 -34.83 21.31
N ALA A 104 -9.61 -35.54 20.69
CA ALA A 104 -9.34 -36.73 19.91
C ALA A 104 -8.46 -36.43 18.68
N LEU A 105 -8.77 -35.37 17.92
CA LEU A 105 -7.98 -34.95 16.77
C LEU A 105 -6.58 -34.45 17.17
N PHE A 106 -6.47 -33.74 18.30
CA PHE A 106 -5.18 -33.31 18.83
C PHE A 106 -4.32 -34.50 19.25
N LEU A 107 -4.89 -35.49 19.94
CA LEU A 107 -4.19 -36.72 20.32
C LEU A 107 -3.75 -37.53 19.10
N LEU A 108 -4.60 -37.61 18.06
CA LEU A 108 -4.24 -38.27 16.80
C LEU A 108 -3.08 -37.54 16.09
N GLY A 109 -3.11 -36.20 16.08
CA GLY A 109 -2.05 -35.36 15.55
C GLY A 109 -0.73 -35.50 16.33
N ALA A 110 -0.80 -35.57 17.66
CA ALA A 110 0.38 -35.79 18.50
C ALA A 110 1.00 -37.18 18.29
N LEU A 111 0.18 -38.22 18.20
CA LEU A 111 0.62 -39.59 17.91
C LEU A 111 1.28 -39.69 16.53
N THR A 112 0.66 -39.14 15.50
CA THR A 112 1.24 -39.12 14.14
C THR A 112 2.54 -38.33 14.10
N GLY A 113 2.61 -37.20 14.81
CA GLY A 113 3.82 -36.41 15.00
C GLY A 113 4.96 -37.23 15.62
N ILE A 114 4.73 -37.83 16.80
CA ILE A 114 5.74 -38.66 17.51
C ILE A 114 6.21 -39.83 16.66
N THR A 115 5.28 -40.50 15.97
CA THR A 115 5.60 -41.64 15.10
C THR A 115 6.47 -41.18 13.93
N GLY A 116 6.17 -40.02 13.33
CA GLY A 116 6.96 -39.42 12.26
C GLY A 116 8.37 -39.01 12.69
N THR A 117 8.53 -38.41 13.88
CA THR A 117 9.86 -38.06 14.42
C THR A 117 10.68 -39.31 14.74
N LEU A 118 10.09 -40.35 15.33
CA LEU A 118 10.78 -41.61 15.58
C LEU A 118 11.24 -42.28 14.28
N LEU A 119 10.39 -42.28 13.23
CA LEU A 119 10.76 -42.78 11.90
C LEU A 119 11.92 -41.97 11.30
N CYS A 120 11.90 -40.64 11.43
CA CYS A 120 12.97 -39.78 10.93
C CYS A 120 14.29 -39.97 11.70
N VAL A 121 14.24 -40.18 13.01
CA VAL A 121 15.43 -40.44 13.85
C VAL A 121 16.02 -41.80 13.52
N TRP A 122 15.17 -42.84 13.37
CA TRP A 122 15.61 -44.18 12.99
C TRP A 122 16.22 -44.18 11.58
N ALA A 123 15.58 -43.51 10.61
CA ALA A 123 16.10 -43.37 9.25
C ALA A 123 17.41 -42.56 9.17
N ARG A 124 17.67 -41.66 10.12
CA ARG A 124 18.92 -40.88 10.21
C ARG A 124 20.04 -41.55 11.00
N GLY A 125 19.83 -42.72 11.60
CA GLY A 125 20.78 -43.43 12.46
C GLY A 125 22.09 -43.91 11.81
N GLY A 126 22.52 -43.35 10.66
CA GLY A 126 23.74 -43.76 9.97
C GLY A 126 24.48 -42.69 9.18
N GLN A 127 24.08 -41.41 9.21
CA GLN A 127 24.80 -40.37 8.45
C GLN A 127 25.15 -39.14 9.30
N PRO A 128 26.44 -38.72 9.35
CA PRO A 128 26.84 -37.49 10.00
C PRO A 128 26.23 -36.29 9.28
N ALA A 129 25.71 -35.35 10.07
CA ALA A 129 24.92 -34.21 9.64
C ALA A 129 25.66 -33.30 8.66
N GLN A 130 25.15 -33.18 7.44
CA GLN A 130 25.36 -32.01 6.59
C GLN A 130 24.19 -31.05 6.81
N HIS A 131 24.47 -29.86 7.33
CA HIS A 131 23.49 -28.80 7.52
C HIS A 131 22.95 -28.32 6.15
N PRO A 132 21.63 -28.39 5.89
CA PRO A 132 21.07 -27.71 4.73
C PRO A 132 20.95 -26.21 5.03
N ALA A 133 21.45 -25.42 4.08
CA ALA A 133 21.31 -23.97 4.05
C ALA A 133 19.83 -23.57 4.21
N ALA A 134 19.59 -22.58 5.07
CA ALA A 134 18.27 -22.02 5.31
C ALA A 134 17.68 -21.47 4.01
N PHE A 135 16.57 -22.06 3.57
CA PHE A 135 15.69 -21.50 2.56
C PHE A 135 15.09 -20.20 3.12
N SER A 136 15.64 -19.07 2.69
CA SER A 136 15.06 -17.75 2.94
C SER A 136 13.77 -17.64 2.14
N ARG A 137 12.64 -17.49 2.85
CA ARG A 137 11.37 -17.06 2.26
C ARG A 137 11.59 -15.67 1.66
N VAL A 138 11.55 -15.58 0.34
CA VAL A 138 11.50 -14.32 -0.40
C VAL A 138 10.13 -13.69 -0.13
N LEU A 139 10.05 -12.90 0.93
CA LEU A 139 9.02 -11.88 1.09
C LEU A 139 9.37 -10.78 0.10
N VAL A 140 8.68 -10.76 -1.03
CA VAL A 140 8.73 -9.65 -1.98
C VAL A 140 8.15 -8.43 -1.27
N GLN A 141 9.02 -7.62 -0.66
CA GLN A 141 8.65 -6.30 -0.18
C GLN A 141 8.54 -5.36 -1.40
N PRO A 142 7.54 -4.47 -1.44
CA PRO A 142 7.49 -3.43 -2.46
C PRO A 142 8.68 -2.50 -2.24
N VAL A 143 9.63 -2.51 -3.18
CA VAL A 143 10.75 -1.57 -3.20
C VAL A 143 10.16 -0.19 -3.48
N ILE A 144 10.04 0.64 -2.45
CA ILE A 144 9.74 2.06 -2.61
C ILE A 144 11.05 2.73 -3.03
N VAL A 145 11.24 2.87 -4.34
CA VAL A 145 12.37 3.63 -4.89
C VAL A 145 12.11 5.11 -4.60
N MET A 146 12.77 5.67 -3.58
CA MET A 146 12.87 7.13 -3.41
C MET A 146 13.78 7.68 -4.52
N SER A 147 13.25 7.76 -5.75
CA SER A 147 13.90 8.50 -6.81
C SER A 147 13.83 9.99 -6.45
N ALA A 148 14.98 10.64 -6.31
CA ALA A 148 15.06 12.10 -6.23
C ALA A 148 14.54 12.66 -7.57
N VAL A 149 13.25 12.99 -7.61
CA VAL A 149 12.59 13.49 -8.82
C VAL A 149 13.12 14.90 -9.07
N SER A 150 13.87 15.09 -10.16
CA SER A 150 14.28 16.42 -10.57
C SER A 150 13.06 17.30 -10.89
N PRO A 151 13.13 18.63 -10.75
CA PRO A 151 12.00 19.52 -11.06
C PRO A 151 11.39 19.30 -12.45
N GLN A 152 12.21 18.93 -13.44
CA GLN A 152 11.76 18.60 -14.79
C GLN A 152 11.00 17.27 -14.85
N GLN A 153 11.46 16.24 -14.12
CA GLN A 153 10.74 14.97 -14.00
C GLN A 153 9.41 15.15 -13.23
N ALA A 154 9.39 16.00 -12.20
CA ALA A 154 8.18 16.29 -11.45
C ALA A 154 7.15 16.98 -12.35
N GLN A 155 7.57 17.96 -13.17
CA GLN A 155 6.70 18.58 -14.17
C GLN A 155 6.17 17.57 -15.19
N GLY A 156 7.01 16.63 -15.65
CA GLY A 156 6.57 15.55 -16.53
C GLY A 156 5.48 14.68 -15.88
N LEU A 157 5.67 14.28 -14.62
CA LEU A 157 4.68 13.52 -13.86
C LEU A 157 3.38 14.30 -13.63
N PHE A 158 3.45 15.58 -13.28
CA PHE A 158 2.26 16.41 -13.10
C PHE A 158 1.48 16.59 -14.41
N ARG A 159 2.17 16.70 -15.55
CA ARG A 159 1.51 16.74 -16.86
C ARG A 159 0.83 15.43 -17.22
N GLU A 160 1.43 14.28 -16.89
CA GLU A 160 0.79 12.97 -17.06
C GLU A 160 -0.46 12.83 -16.18
N VAL A 161 -0.41 13.26 -14.92
CA VAL A 161 -1.57 13.25 -14.02
C VAL A 161 -2.69 14.14 -14.55
N ALA A 162 -2.37 15.37 -14.95
CA ALA A 162 -3.35 16.30 -15.53
C ALA A 162 -3.98 15.76 -16.83
N ALA A 163 -3.18 15.10 -17.67
CA ALA A 163 -3.66 14.46 -18.89
C ALA A 163 -4.60 13.28 -18.61
N GLU A 164 -4.32 12.47 -17.58
CA GLU A 164 -5.19 11.36 -17.18
C GLU A 164 -6.53 11.86 -16.58
N ASP A 165 -6.52 12.98 -15.84
CA ASP A 165 -7.74 13.60 -15.34
C ASP A 165 -8.60 14.18 -16.47
N LEU A 166 -7.96 14.82 -17.47
CA LEU A 166 -8.66 15.28 -18.69
C LEU A 166 -9.27 14.11 -19.47
N LYS A 167 -8.54 12.99 -19.58
CA LYS A 167 -9.06 11.76 -20.20
C LYS A 167 -10.28 11.23 -19.45
N ARG A 168 -10.26 11.19 -18.11
CA ARG A 168 -11.44 10.79 -17.31
C ARG A 168 -12.62 11.73 -17.54
N ALA A 169 -12.40 13.04 -17.44
CA ALA A 169 -13.45 14.04 -17.67
C ALA A 169 -14.07 13.92 -19.07
N MET A 170 -13.26 13.61 -20.08
CA MET A 170 -13.74 13.34 -21.43
C MET A 170 -14.60 12.07 -21.49
N LEU A 171 -14.15 10.97 -20.88
CA LEU A 171 -14.93 9.72 -20.83
C LEU A 171 -16.26 9.93 -20.09
N ASP A 172 -16.26 10.69 -19.00
CA ASP A 172 -17.48 11.05 -18.26
C ASP A 172 -18.43 11.87 -19.14
N ASN A 173 -17.92 12.84 -19.90
CA ASN A 173 -18.70 13.59 -20.87
C ASN A 173 -19.27 12.71 -21.99
N LEU A 174 -18.52 11.72 -22.47
CA LEU A 174 -19.00 10.73 -23.44
C LEU A 174 -20.13 9.87 -22.86
N HIS A 175 -19.97 9.40 -21.63
CA HIS A 175 -21.00 8.63 -20.92
C HIS A 175 -22.27 9.46 -20.67
N ALA A 176 -22.11 10.75 -20.39
CA ALA A 176 -23.21 11.70 -20.23
C ALA A 176 -23.79 12.21 -21.56
N ALA A 177 -23.34 11.70 -22.71
CA ALA A 177 -23.72 12.15 -24.05
C ALA A 177 -23.52 13.66 -24.31
N ARG A 178 -22.56 14.29 -23.60
CA ARG A 178 -22.15 15.69 -23.77
C ARG A 178 -21.04 15.79 -24.81
N TRP A 179 -21.42 15.64 -26.08
CA TRP A 179 -20.46 15.49 -27.18
C TRP A 179 -19.55 16.70 -27.40
N ASP A 180 -20.07 17.92 -27.26
CA ASP A 180 -19.28 19.14 -27.46
C ASP A 180 -18.21 19.30 -26.37
N ALA A 181 -18.58 19.09 -25.10
CA ALA A 181 -17.65 19.12 -23.97
C ALA A 181 -16.61 17.99 -24.04
N ALA A 182 -17.01 16.80 -24.50
CA ALA A 182 -16.07 15.71 -24.76
C ALA A 182 -15.08 16.06 -25.87
N LEU A 183 -15.54 16.72 -26.94
CA LEU A 183 -14.68 17.14 -28.05
C LEU A 183 -13.69 18.23 -27.61
N GLU A 184 -14.15 19.23 -26.86
CA GLU A 184 -13.29 20.28 -26.31
C GLU A 184 -12.20 19.67 -25.40
N THR A 185 -12.58 18.77 -24.49
CA THR A 185 -11.63 18.09 -23.60
C THR A 185 -10.61 17.26 -24.39
N TYR A 186 -11.07 16.59 -25.46
CA TYR A 186 -10.19 15.84 -26.36
C TYR A 186 -9.20 16.75 -27.10
N GLU A 187 -9.65 17.89 -27.60
CA GLU A 187 -8.79 18.84 -28.30
C GLU A 187 -7.71 19.38 -27.36
N THR A 188 -8.09 19.81 -26.15
CA THR A 188 -7.15 20.24 -25.10
C THR A 188 -6.14 19.15 -24.76
N LEU A 189 -6.60 17.91 -24.53
CA LEU A 189 -5.72 16.76 -24.25
C LEU A 189 -4.71 16.54 -25.39
N ARG A 190 -5.14 16.71 -26.64
CA ARG A 190 -4.29 16.49 -27.80
C ARG A 190 -3.33 17.65 -28.08
N THR A 191 -3.76 18.89 -27.90
CA THR A 191 -2.94 20.08 -28.20
C THR A 191 -1.93 20.36 -27.10
N GLU A 192 -2.34 20.24 -25.84
CA GLU A 192 -1.51 20.63 -24.69
C GLU A 192 -0.73 19.44 -24.08
N TYR A 193 -1.21 18.21 -24.25
CA TYR A 193 -0.65 17.01 -23.63
C TYR A 193 -0.35 15.89 -24.63
N GLY A 194 -0.13 16.22 -25.91
CA GLY A 194 0.05 15.22 -26.97
C GLY A 194 1.24 14.26 -26.81
N ASP A 195 2.20 14.61 -25.95
CA ASP A 195 3.37 13.80 -25.58
C ASP A 195 3.13 12.81 -24.44
N THR A 196 1.97 12.90 -23.76
CA THR A 196 1.60 12.04 -22.62
C THR A 196 1.07 10.67 -23.03
N ALA A 197 1.12 9.70 -22.12
CA ALA A 197 0.55 8.38 -22.33
C ALA A 197 -0.98 8.43 -22.55
N ALA A 198 -1.68 9.23 -21.75
CA ALA A 198 -3.12 9.43 -21.83
C ALA A 198 -3.58 9.88 -23.23
N ALA A 199 -2.88 10.86 -23.83
CA ALA A 199 -3.20 11.35 -25.18
C ALA A 199 -2.97 10.29 -26.28
N ARG A 200 -1.91 9.47 -26.14
CA ARG A 200 -1.61 8.37 -27.09
C ARG A 200 -2.67 7.29 -27.06
N GLU A 201 -3.13 6.90 -25.87
CA GLU A 201 -4.19 5.90 -25.71
C GLU A 201 -5.49 6.36 -26.35
N MET A 202 -5.87 7.62 -26.18
CA MET A 202 -7.09 8.15 -26.79
C MET A 202 -7.01 8.25 -28.32
N GLY A 203 -5.82 8.43 -28.89
CA GLY A 203 -5.64 8.37 -30.35
C GLY A 203 -5.99 7.01 -30.99
N LEU A 204 -6.02 5.95 -30.17
CA LEU A 204 -6.35 4.58 -30.58
C LEU A 204 -7.84 4.25 -30.41
N ASP A 205 -8.61 5.07 -29.71
CA ASP A 205 -10.01 4.77 -29.43
C ASP A 205 -10.91 4.88 -30.69
N PRO A 206 -11.60 3.79 -31.07
CA PRO A 206 -12.48 3.78 -32.25
C PRO A 206 -13.70 4.69 -32.13
N THR A 207 -14.15 5.03 -30.93
CA THR A 207 -15.31 5.93 -30.70
C THR A 207 -14.97 7.37 -31.08
N LEU A 208 -13.77 7.84 -30.71
CA LEU A 208 -13.25 9.17 -31.09
C LEU A 208 -12.99 9.27 -32.60
N ARG A 209 -12.56 8.18 -33.24
CA ARG A 209 -12.44 8.12 -34.72
C ARG A 209 -13.80 8.27 -35.41
N ARG A 210 -14.89 7.83 -34.79
CA ARG A 210 -16.26 8.00 -35.31
C ARG A 210 -16.77 9.42 -35.09
N LEU A 211 -16.45 10.02 -33.94
CA LEU A 211 -16.74 11.43 -33.63
C LEU A 211 -16.06 12.36 -34.64
N LYS A 212 -14.75 12.19 -34.87
CA LYS A 212 -13.99 13.00 -35.83
C LYS A 212 -14.50 12.88 -37.28
N LYS A 213 -15.11 11.74 -37.62
CA LYS A 213 -15.70 11.50 -38.95
C LYS A 213 -17.14 12.00 -39.08
N GLY A 214 -17.70 12.66 -38.06
CA GLY A 214 -19.08 13.14 -38.05
C GLY A 214 -20.12 12.01 -38.17
N ARG A 215 -19.76 10.78 -37.78
CA ARG A 215 -20.63 9.59 -37.92
C ARG A 215 -21.44 9.25 -36.67
N VAL A 216 -21.23 9.97 -35.57
CA VAL A 216 -22.10 9.85 -34.40
C VAL A 216 -23.29 10.78 -34.66
N PRO A 217 -24.54 10.31 -34.58
CA PRO A 217 -25.68 11.20 -34.65
C PRO A 217 -25.56 12.13 -33.44
N LEU A 218 -25.17 13.39 -33.69
CA LEU A 218 -25.40 14.47 -32.75
C LEU A 218 -26.91 14.48 -32.53
N GLY A 219 -27.35 13.85 -31.44
CA GLY A 219 -28.73 13.89 -31.03
C GLY A 219 -29.09 15.36 -30.93
N ARG A 220 -29.91 15.84 -31.86
CA ARG A 220 -30.57 17.13 -31.74
C ARG A 220 -31.38 17.03 -30.45
N THR A 221 -30.91 17.70 -29.41
CA THR A 221 -31.77 18.23 -28.35
C THR A 221 -32.77 19.19 -28.96
#